data_AF-Q9AML8-F1
#
_entry.id   AF-Q9AML8-F1
#
_cell.length_a   1.000
_cell.length_b   1.000
_cell.length_c   1.000
_cell.angle_alpha   90.00
_cell.angle_beta   90.00
_cell.angle_gamma   90.00
#
_symmetry.space_group_name_H-M   'P 1'
#
loop_
_entity.id
_entity.type
_entity.pdbx_description
1 polymer ?
#
loop_
_entity_poly.entity_id
_entity_poly.type
_entity_poly.pdbx_seq_one_letter_code
_entity_poly.pdbx_strand_id
1 'polypeptide(L)' 'MSTNPITAAIPLWYAQMSWAKELIRLGFGLSKVEDILSSENRGCKLVPGTAWNIRTHGIGVDVFK' A
#
# COMPACT_ATOMS: atom_id res chain seq x y z
N MET A 1 -11.88 8.80 30.39
CA MET A 1 -12.78 9.15 29.27
C MET A 1 -12.72 8.01 28.26
N SER A 2 -13.85 7.48 27.81
CA SER A 2 -13.85 6.46 26.75
C SER A 2 -13.44 7.11 25.43
N THR A 3 -12.39 6.59 24.80
CA THR A 3 -11.92 7.06 23.50
C THR A 3 -12.98 6.71 22.45
N ASN A 4 -13.40 7.68 21.63
CA ASN A 4 -14.30 7.40 20.52
C ASN A 4 -13.56 6.48 19.52
N PRO A 5 -14.05 5.26 19.26
CA PRO A 5 -13.34 4.28 18.45
C PRO A 5 -13.14 4.74 17.00
N ILE A 6 -14.06 5.54 16.46
CA ILE A 6 -13.95 6.10 15.11
C ILE A 6 -12.75 7.05 15.04
N THR A 7 -12.66 7.98 16.00
CA THR A 7 -11.53 8.93 16.04
C THR A 7 -10.20 8.24 16.31
N ALA A 8 -10.21 7.13 17.07
CA ALA A 8 -9.02 6.32 17.32
C ALA A 8 -8.56 5.53 16.08
N ALA A 9 -9.47 5.17 15.17
CA ALA A 9 -9.15 4.44 13.94
C ALA A 9 -8.47 5.30 12.87
N ILE A 10 -8.72 6.62 12.86
CA ILE A 10 -8.15 7.54 11.87
C ILE A 10 -6.60 7.48 11.81
N PRO A 11 -5.85 7.65 12.91
CA PRO A 11 -4.39 7.56 12.86
C PRO A 11 -3.89 6.16 12.49
N LEU A 12 -4.62 5.10 12.86
CA LEU A 12 -4.29 3.72 12.48
C LEU A 12 -4.41 3.53 10.96
N TRP A 13 -5.45 4.11 10.35
CA TRP A 13 -5.63 4.10 8.90
C TRP A 13 -4.49 4.82 8.17
N TYR A 14 -4.09 6.00 8.64
CA TYR A 14 -2.94 6.72 8.07
C TYR A 14 -1.63 5.94 8.22
N ALA A 15 -1.41 5.30 9.37
CA ALA A 15 -0.24 4.44 9.59
C ALA A 15 -0.23 3.24 8.63
N GLN A 16 -1.38 2.59 8.44
CA GLN A 16 -1.53 1.48 7.49
C GLN A 16 -1.28 1.95 6.05
N MET A 17 -1.81 3.11 5.65
CA MET A 17 -1.55 3.70 4.33
C MET A 17 -0.06 4.04 4.13
N SER A 18 0.60 4.58 5.14
CA SER A 18 2.03 4.89 5.08
C SER A 18 2.87 3.61 4.95
N TRP A 19 2.53 2.56 5.72
CA TRP A 19 3.16 1.25 5.61
C TRP A 19 3.00 0.66 4.20
N ALA A 20 1.78 0.68 3.64
CA ALA A 20 1.51 0.13 2.31
C ALA A 20 2.31 0.86 1.23
N LYS A 21 2.40 2.18 1.31
CA LYS A 21 3.20 2.98 0.38
C LYS A 21 4.68 2.62 0.44
N GLU A 22 5.23 2.46 1.63
CA GLU A 22 6.64 2.13 1.82
C GLU A 22 6.96 0.68 1.41
N LEU A 23 6.06 -0.26 1.69
CA LEU A 23 6.13 -1.64 1.21
C LEU A 23 6.26 -1.67 -0.32
N ILE A 24 5.40 -0.93 -1.02
CA ILE A 24 5.41 -0.83 -2.49
C ILE A 24 6.71 -0.17 -2.97
N ARG A 25 7.05 1.00 -2.43
CA ARG A 25 8.20 1.79 -2.86
C ARG A 25 9.50 1.01 -2.71
N LEU A 26 9.73 0.40 -1.55
CA LEU A 26 10.94 -0.37 -1.28
C LEU A 26 10.94 -1.70 -2.04
N GLY A 27 9.83 -2.43 -2.04
CA GLY A 27 9.74 -3.76 -2.66
C GLY A 27 9.94 -3.73 -4.18
N PHE A 28 9.45 -2.68 -4.85
CA PHE A 28 9.60 -2.51 -6.30
C PHE A 28 10.75 -1.56 -6.69
N GLY A 29 11.54 -1.06 -5.72
CA GLY A 29 12.68 -0.17 -5.98
C GLY A 29 12.29 1.16 -6.62
N LEU A 30 11.13 1.69 -6.28
CA LEU A 30 10.59 2.91 -6.89
C LEU A 30 11.13 4.18 -6.22
N SER A 31 11.32 5.22 -7.02
CA SER A 31 11.64 6.56 -6.48
C SER A 31 10.39 7.21 -5.89
N LYS A 32 9.23 7.04 -6.55
CA LYS A 32 7.92 7.50 -6.08
C LYS A 32 6.94 6.32 -6.05
N VAL A 33 6.06 6.28 -5.06
CA VAL A 33 5.12 5.16 -4.93
C VAL A 33 4.12 5.11 -6.09
N GLU A 34 3.79 6.27 -6.66
CA GLU A 34 2.86 6.43 -7.78
C GLU A 34 3.36 5.74 -9.05
N ASP A 35 4.67 5.52 -9.17
CA ASP A 35 5.29 4.80 -10.28
C ASP A 35 4.82 3.33 -10.35
N ILE A 36 4.20 2.80 -9.28
CA ILE A 36 3.59 1.47 -9.30
C ILE A 36 2.41 1.36 -10.29
N LEU A 37 1.84 2.51 -10.69
CA LEU A 37 0.75 2.56 -11.67
C LEU A 37 1.25 2.59 -13.11
N SER A 38 2.57 2.59 -13.33
CA SER A 38 3.16 2.46 -14.66
C SER A 38 2.78 1.14 -15.32
N SER A 39 2.76 1.13 -16.65
CA SER A 39 2.33 -0.01 -17.45
C SER A 39 3.07 -1.31 -17.11
N GLU A 40 4.37 -1.22 -16.83
CA GLU A 40 5.21 -2.36 -16.48
C GLU A 40 4.87 -2.97 -15.11
N ASN A 41 4.21 -2.21 -14.23
CA ASN A 41 3.84 -2.62 -12.88
C ASN A 41 2.36 -2.98 -12.71
N ARG A 42 1.53 -2.80 -13.75
CA ARG A 42 0.11 -3.12 -13.72
C ARG A 42 -0.17 -4.60 -13.46
N GLY A 43 -1.36 -4.85 -12.92
CA GLY A 43 -1.91 -6.16 -12.67
C GLY A 43 -1.72 -6.61 -11.22
N CYS A 44 -1.57 -7.92 -11.04
CA CYS A 44 -1.37 -8.56 -9.74
C CYS A 44 0.08 -9.02 -9.62
N LYS A 45 0.78 -8.59 -8.57
CA LYS A 45 2.20 -8.91 -8.39
C LYS A 45 2.51 -9.24 -6.94
N LEU A 46 3.39 -10.22 -6.73
CA LEU A 46 4.03 -10.42 -5.43
C LEU A 46 5.01 -9.28 -5.19
N VAL A 47 5.00 -8.70 -3.99
CA VAL A 47 6.00 -7.72 -3.57
C VAL A 47 7.32 -8.47 -3.28
N PRO A 48 8.41 -8.16 -4.01
CA PRO A 48 9.68 -8.88 -3.87
C PRO A 48 10.18 -8.95 -2.43
N GLY A 49 10.62 -10.14 -2.02
CA GLY A 49 11.16 -10.38 -0.66
C GLY A 49 10.11 -10.47 0.45
N THR A 50 8.82 -10.50 0.12
CA THR A 50 7.74 -10.59 1.10
C THR A 50 6.70 -11.65 0.71
N ALA A 51 5.73 -11.87 1.60
CA ALA A 51 4.55 -12.69 1.33
C ALA A 51 3.32 -11.86 0.92
N TRP A 52 3.49 -10.56 0.64
CA TRP A 52 2.40 -9.66 0.27
C TRP A 52 2.27 -9.53 -1.23
N ASN A 53 1.05 -9.36 -1.69
CA ASN A 53 0.68 -9.11 -3.08
C ASN A 53 0.11 -7.69 -3.22
N ILE A 54 0.24 -7.15 -4.43
CA ILE A 54 -0.47 -5.95 -4.87
C ILE A 54 -1.40 -6.26 -6.03
N ARG A 55 -2.49 -5.50 -6.14
CA ARG A 55 -3.30 -5.41 -7.35
C ARG A 55 -3.56 -3.96 -7.70
N THR A 56 -3.05 -3.50 -8.84
CA THR A 56 -3.34 -2.15 -9.35
C THR A 56 -4.71 -2.13 -10.04
N HIS A 57 -5.50 -1.08 -9.84
CA HIS A 57 -6.77 -0.85 -10.56
C HIS A 57 -7.00 0.65 -10.72
N GLY A 58 -7.38 1.13 -11.90
CA GLY A 58 -7.54 2.58 -12.14
C GLY A 58 -6.35 3.40 -11.63
N ILE A 59 -6.57 4.18 -10.57
CA ILE A 59 -5.54 4.95 -9.84
C ILE A 59 -5.19 4.38 -8.44
N GLY A 60 -5.82 3.28 -8.05
CA GLY A 60 -5.67 2.62 -6.75
C GLY A 60 -4.80 1.36 -6.80
N VAL A 61 -4.40 0.92 -5.61
CA VAL A 61 -3.64 -0.31 -5.40
C VAL A 61 -4.17 -1.00 -4.15
N ASP A 62 -4.59 -2.25 -4.30
CA ASP A 62 -4.90 -3.11 -3.17
C ASP A 62 -3.62 -3.80 -2.70
N VAL A 63 -3.43 -3.92 -1.38
CA VAL A 63 -2.33 -4.66 -0.75
C VAL A 63 -2.93 -5.77 0.10
N PHE A 64 -2.56 -7.02 -0.16
CA PHE A 64 -3.16 -8.19 0.49
C PHE A 64 -2.14 -9.32 0.64
N LYS A 65 -2.44 -10.30 1.50
CA LYS A 65 -1.59 -11.48 1.71
C LYS A 65 -2.24 -12.69 1.05
#